data_AF-A0A2M8KRW7-F1
#
_entry.id   AF-A0A2M8KRW7-F1
#
_cell.length_a   1.000
_cell.length_b   1.000
_cell.length_c   1.000
_cell.angle_alpha   90.00
_cell.angle_beta   90.00
_cell.angle_gamma   90.00
#
_symmetry.space_group_name_H-M   'P 1'
#
loop_
_entity.id
_entity.type
_entity.pdbx_description
1 polymer ?
#
loop_
_entity_poly.entity_id
_entity_poly.type
_entity_poly.pdbx_seq_one_letter_code
_entity_poly.pdbx_strand_id
1 'polypeptide(L)'
;RAETDIAEGVDFTIGKLTCLGLLTRNEEAMTLAQKQGFALVIRKDPKTQRARIKVRPDVPLTLEKVYDAICKKDPSGYWFFHKSGKMVLNGSSKNPDSKPTTLTLQELIQLTSLSLRG
;
A
#
# COMPACT_ATOMS: atom_id res chain seq x y z
N ARG A 1 -8.87 -14.93 10.69
CA ARG A 1 -7.50 -14.36 10.77
C ARG A 1 -7.35 -13.08 9.94
N ALA A 2 -7.86 -13.00 8.70
CA ALA A 2 -7.87 -11.73 7.95
C ALA A 2 -8.63 -10.59 8.65
N GLU A 3 -9.71 -10.88 9.36
CA GLU A 3 -10.48 -9.89 10.13
C GLU A 3 -9.70 -9.31 11.32
N THR A 4 -8.92 -10.15 12.01
CA THR A 4 -8.05 -9.73 13.12
C THR A 4 -6.98 -8.77 12.62
N ASP A 5 -6.33 -9.11 11.50
CA ASP A 5 -5.32 -8.25 10.88
C ASP A 5 -5.88 -6.87 10.48
N ILE A 6 -7.16 -6.83 10.06
CA ILE A 6 -7.87 -5.58 9.75
C ILE A 6 -8.16 -4.77 11.00
N ALA A 7 -8.59 -5.43 12.09
CA ALA A 7 -8.86 -4.78 13.36
C ALA A 7 -7.59 -4.20 14.02
N GLU A 8 -6.44 -4.84 13.82
CA GLU A 8 -5.12 -4.34 14.26
C GLU A 8 -4.47 -3.38 13.25
N GLY A 9 -5.14 -3.13 12.12
CA GLY A 9 -4.69 -2.21 11.10
C GLY A 9 -4.74 -0.75 11.54
N VAL A 10 -3.96 0.10 10.86
CA VAL A 10 -3.96 1.55 11.07
C VAL A 10 -4.94 2.18 10.10
N ASP A 11 -6.09 2.62 10.59
CA ASP A 11 -7.05 3.38 9.80
C ASP A 11 -6.58 4.83 9.60
N PHE A 12 -6.80 5.35 8.40
CA PHE A 12 -6.52 6.75 8.09
C PHE A 12 -7.46 7.25 7.00
N THR A 13 -7.61 8.56 6.90
CA THR A 13 -8.52 9.18 5.92
C THR A 13 -7.76 10.12 4.98
N ILE A 14 -8.21 10.15 3.73
CA ILE A 14 -7.73 11.07 2.70
C ILE A 14 -8.93 11.85 2.18
N GLY A 15 -9.15 13.05 2.72
CA GLY A 15 -10.37 13.82 2.48
C GLY A 15 -11.59 13.06 2.99
N LYS A 16 -12.45 12.58 2.08
CA LYS A 16 -13.64 11.77 2.40
C LYS A 16 -13.43 10.27 2.22
N LEU A 17 -12.24 9.85 1.76
CA LEU A 17 -11.92 8.44 1.50
C LEU A 17 -11.38 7.78 2.77
N THR A 18 -11.90 6.60 3.10
CA THR A 18 -11.37 5.75 4.16
C THR A 18 -10.26 4.86 3.62
N CYS A 19 -9.16 4.75 4.37
CA CYS A 19 -7.98 4.01 3.99
C CYS A 19 -7.50 3.15 5.17
N LEU A 20 -6.76 2.09 4.85
CA LEU A 20 -6.28 1.14 5.86
C LEU A 20 -4.84 0.73 5.60
N GLY A 21 -4.00 0.77 6.63
CA GLY A 21 -2.65 0.24 6.63
C GLY A 21 -2.58 -1.07 7.41
N LEU A 22 -1.98 -2.10 6.82
CA LEU A 22 -1.91 -3.44 7.37
C LEU A 22 -0.47 -3.92 7.48
N LEU A 23 -0.06 -4.38 8.66
CA LEU A 23 1.21 -5.08 8.86
C LEU A 23 0.97 -6.58 8.95
N THR A 24 0.68 -7.22 7.83
CA THR A 24 0.36 -8.66 7.80
C THR A 24 0.98 -9.39 6.61
N ARG A 25 1.23 -10.68 6.81
CA ARG A 25 1.59 -11.64 5.75
C ARG A 25 0.39 -12.12 4.95
N ASN A 26 -0.81 -11.96 5.49
CA ASN A 26 -2.04 -12.41 4.84
C ASN A 26 -2.36 -11.52 3.64
N GLU A 27 -2.39 -12.09 2.43
CA GLU A 27 -2.76 -11.34 1.23
C GLU A 27 -4.29 -11.12 1.14
N GLU A 28 -5.09 -12.00 1.76
CA GLU A 28 -6.56 -11.91 1.74
C GLU A 28 -7.09 -10.72 2.54
N ALA A 29 -6.37 -10.30 3.58
CA ALA A 29 -6.73 -9.14 4.39
C ALA A 29 -6.90 -7.87 3.55
N MET A 30 -6.08 -7.71 2.50
CA MET A 30 -6.20 -6.56 1.58
C MET A 30 -7.50 -6.60 0.77
N THR A 31 -7.84 -7.78 0.23
CA THR A 31 -9.08 -7.97 -0.54
C THR A 31 -10.31 -7.80 0.36
N LEU A 32 -10.25 -8.32 1.59
CA LEU A 32 -11.33 -8.19 2.56
C LEU A 32 -11.54 -6.74 2.98
N ALA A 33 -10.46 -5.99 3.24
CA ALA A 33 -10.55 -4.56 3.55
C ALA A 33 -11.21 -3.76 2.40
N GLN A 34 -10.85 -4.03 1.14
CA GLN A 34 -11.52 -3.38 0.01
C GLN A 34 -13.03 -3.70 -0.04
N LYS A 35 -13.42 -4.94 0.28
CA LYS A 35 -14.84 -5.36 0.37
C LYS A 35 -15.58 -4.70 1.54
N GLN A 36 -14.88 -4.39 2.64
CA GLN A 36 -15.45 -3.68 3.79
C GLN A 36 -15.65 -2.18 3.54
N GLY A 37 -15.22 -1.65 2.38
CA GLY A 37 -15.51 -0.28 1.97
C GLY A 37 -14.30 0.64 1.95
N PHE A 38 -13.11 0.17 2.33
CA PHE A 38 -11.89 0.97 2.26
C PHE A 38 -11.51 1.28 0.81
N ALA A 39 -11.33 2.57 0.51
CA ALA A 39 -10.99 3.06 -0.82
C ALA A 39 -9.55 2.76 -1.22
N LEU A 40 -8.63 2.75 -0.25
CA LEU A 40 -7.21 2.48 -0.44
C LEU A 40 -6.69 1.61 0.71
N VAL A 41 -5.91 0.58 0.37
CA VAL A 41 -5.31 -0.33 1.35
C VAL A 41 -3.81 -0.44 1.09
N ILE A 42 -3.02 -0.22 2.15
CA ILE A 42 -1.58 -0.41 2.19
C ILE A 42 -1.32 -1.68 2.99
N ARG A 43 -0.49 -2.58 2.47
CA ARG A 43 -0.03 -3.75 3.21
C ARG A 43 1.48 -3.84 3.18
N LYS A 44 2.10 -4.06 4.33
CA LYS A 44 3.51 -4.42 4.45
C LYS A 44 3.64 -5.78 5.12
N ASP A 45 4.49 -6.63 4.56
CA ASP A 45 4.85 -7.91 5.14
C ASP A 45 5.97 -7.71 6.17
N PRO A 46 5.77 -8.04 7.46
CA PRO A 46 6.80 -7.85 8.49
C PRO A 46 8.02 -8.78 8.29
N LYS A 47 7.86 -9.92 7.61
CA LYS A 47 8.93 -10.91 7.39
C LYS A 47 9.73 -10.63 6.12
N THR A 48 9.03 -10.38 5.01
CA THR A 48 9.69 -10.12 3.72
C THR A 48 9.98 -8.65 3.46
N GLN A 49 9.45 -7.75 4.30
CA GLN A 49 9.53 -6.29 4.17
C GLN A 49 8.89 -5.72 2.89
N ARG A 50 8.25 -6.57 2.08
CA ARG A 50 7.55 -6.20 0.85
C ARG A 50 6.27 -5.45 1.15
N ALA A 51 6.04 -4.41 0.37
CA ALA A 51 4.85 -3.59 0.47
C ALA A 51 3.97 -3.67 -0.79
N ARG A 52 2.68 -3.45 -0.62
CA ARG A 52 1.71 -3.32 -1.71
C ARG A 52 0.69 -2.24 -1.34
N ILE A 53 0.40 -1.36 -2.28
CA ILE A 53 -0.62 -0.32 -2.15
C ILE A 53 -1.63 -0.56 -3.26
N LYS A 54 -2.91 -0.69 -2.90
CA LYS A 54 -4.00 -0.86 -3.86
C LYS A 54 -5.14 0.10 -3.58
N VAL A 55 -5.70 0.62 -4.65
CA VAL A 55 -6.93 1.43 -4.64
C VAL A 55 -8.07 0.57 -5.17
N ARG A 56 -9.26 0.76 -4.59
CA ARG A 56 -10.48 0.09 -5.06
C ARG A 56 -10.78 0.56 -6.50
N PRO A 57 -11.10 -0.34 -7.44
CA PRO A 57 -11.15 0.00 -8.87
C PRO A 57 -12.18 1.07 -9.23
N ASP A 58 -13.28 1.18 -8.48
CA ASP A 58 -14.36 2.17 -8.63
C ASP A 58 -14.00 3.57 -8.13
N VAL A 59 -12.95 3.72 -7.33
CA VAL A 59 -12.53 5.02 -6.80
C VAL A 59 -11.74 5.76 -7.88
N PRO A 60 -12.10 7.00 -8.25
CA PRO A 60 -11.42 7.78 -9.30
C PRO A 60 -10.08 8.37 -8.84
N LEU A 61 -9.23 7.55 -8.23
CA LEU A 61 -7.93 7.94 -7.67
C LEU A 61 -6.79 7.19 -8.36
N THR A 62 -5.67 7.86 -8.62
CA THR A 62 -4.45 7.27 -9.19
C THR A 62 -3.32 7.31 -8.15
N LEU A 63 -2.46 6.30 -8.16
CA LEU A 63 -1.30 6.19 -7.27
C LEU A 63 -0.01 6.77 -7.90
N GLU A 64 -0.09 7.46 -9.03
CA GLU A 64 1.09 8.04 -9.71
C GLU A 64 1.91 8.96 -8.79
N LYS A 65 1.28 9.98 -8.19
CA LYS A 65 1.94 10.87 -7.22
C LYS A 65 2.48 10.12 -5.99
N VAL A 66 1.84 9.01 -5.59
CA VAL A 66 2.27 8.18 -4.46
C VAL A 66 3.53 7.40 -4.84
N TYR A 67 3.54 6.79 -6.02
CA TYR A 67 4.67 6.08 -6.57
C TYR A 67 5.90 6.99 -6.68
N ASP A 68 5.75 8.18 -7.25
CA ASP A 68 6.85 9.14 -7.40
C ASP A 68 7.43 9.55 -6.04
N ALA A 69 6.57 9.81 -5.05
CA ALA A 69 7.02 10.16 -3.70
C ALA A 69 7.76 9.00 -3.02
N ILE A 70 7.28 7.77 -3.20
CA ILE A 70 7.94 6.57 -2.69
C ILE A 70 9.30 6.37 -3.34
N CYS A 71 9.40 6.44 -4.67
CA CYS A 71 10.69 6.29 -5.37
C CYS A 71 11.70 7.37 -4.99
N LYS A 72 11.25 8.60 -4.70
CA LYS A 72 12.11 9.68 -4.19
C LYS A 72 12.64 9.38 -2.78
N LYS A 73 11.81 8.79 -1.91
CA LYS A 73 12.16 8.51 -0.51
C LYS A 73 12.93 7.18 -0.35
N ASP A 74 12.61 6.19 -1.17
CA ASP A 74 13.23 4.86 -1.21
C ASP A 74 13.79 4.56 -2.61
N PRO A 75 14.92 5.18 -2.99
CA PRO A 75 15.57 4.94 -4.27
C PRO A 75 16.18 3.52 -4.37
N SER A 76 16.30 2.82 -3.25
CA SER A 76 16.92 1.49 -3.17
C SER A 76 15.93 0.34 -3.37
N GLY A 77 14.65 0.57 -3.06
CA GLY A 77 13.59 -0.41 -3.16
C GLY A 77 13.15 -0.66 -4.60
N TYR A 78 12.85 -1.92 -4.93
CA TYR A 78 12.30 -2.26 -6.22
C TYR A 78 10.79 -2.01 -6.23
N TRP A 79 10.39 -0.83 -6.68
CA TRP A 79 9.00 -0.41 -6.79
C TRP A 79 8.49 -0.53 -8.23
N PHE A 80 7.24 -0.97 -8.37
CA PHE A 80 6.56 -1.11 -9.64
C PHE A 80 5.18 -0.46 -9.59
N PHE A 81 4.91 0.43 -10.53
CA PHE A 81 3.60 1.05 -10.73
C PHE A 81 2.85 0.31 -11.85
N HIS A 82 1.67 -0.22 -11.53
CA HIS A 82 0.87 -0.93 -12.51
C HIS A 82 0.13 0.05 -13.44
N LYS A 83 0.10 -0.25 -14.74
CA LYS A 83 -0.53 0.57 -15.80
C LYS A 83 -1.99 0.98 -15.56
N SER A 84 -2.72 0.28 -14.68
CA SER A 84 -4.08 0.66 -14.27
C SER A 84 -4.13 1.96 -13.45
N GLY A 85 -3.01 2.43 -12.92
CA GLY A 85 -2.96 3.54 -11.96
C GLY A 85 -3.39 3.19 -10.53
N LYS A 86 -3.95 1.99 -10.30
CA LYS A 86 -4.54 1.59 -9.01
C LYS A 86 -3.64 0.78 -8.09
N MET A 87 -2.46 0.39 -8.55
CA MET A 87 -1.60 -0.53 -7.80
C MET A 87 -0.13 -0.12 -7.84
N VAL A 88 0.50 -0.10 -6.67
CA VAL A 88 1.94 0.04 -6.48
C VAL A 88 2.43 -1.19 -5.71
N LEU A 89 3.46 -1.84 -6.23
CA LEU A 89 3.99 -3.09 -5.69
C LEU A 89 5.47 -2.91 -5.37
N ASN A 90 5.92 -3.43 -4.23
CA ASN A 90 7.32 -3.49 -3.86
C ASN A 90 7.80 -4.94 -3.76
N GLY A 91 8.89 -5.22 -4.46
CA GLY A 91 9.46 -6.55 -4.56
C GLY A 91 8.63 -7.51 -5.42
N SER A 92 9.27 -8.60 -5.84
CA SER A 92 8.64 -9.69 -6.58
C SER A 92 9.12 -11.02 -6.03
N SER A 93 8.20 -11.96 -5.82
CA SER A 93 8.56 -13.34 -5.47
C SER A 93 9.33 -14.05 -6.59
N LYS A 94 9.25 -13.54 -7.83
CA LYS A 94 9.90 -14.12 -9.01
C LYS A 94 11.24 -13.48 -9.36
N ASN A 95 11.62 -12.38 -8.69
CA ASN A 95 12.91 -11.72 -8.91
C ASN A 95 13.73 -11.72 -7.59
N PRO A 96 14.76 -12.57 -7.49
CA PRO A 96 15.63 -12.66 -6.30
C PRO A 96 16.31 -11.34 -5.94
N ASP A 97 16.62 -10.50 -6.94
CA ASP A 97 17.30 -9.23 -6.76
C ASP A 97 16.36 -8.08 -6.36
N SER A 98 15.06 -8.35 -6.26
CA SER A 98 14.08 -7.34 -5.92
C SER A 98 14.20 -6.93 -4.45
N LYS A 99 14.84 -5.79 -4.22
CA LYS A 99 15.07 -5.24 -2.89
C LYS A 99 13.75 -4.81 -2.25
N PRO A 100 13.39 -5.37 -1.07
CA PRO A 100 12.22 -4.90 -0.34
C PRO A 100 12.46 -3.48 0.16
N THR A 101 11.38 -2.76 0.39
CA THR A 101 11.45 -1.38 0.88
C THR A 101 11.94 -1.31 2.33
N THR A 102 12.78 -0.31 2.60
CA THR A 102 13.18 0.08 3.95
C THR A 102 12.13 0.92 4.66
N LEU A 103 11.12 1.43 3.93
CA LEU A 103 10.05 2.26 4.50
C LEU A 103 9.17 1.44 5.43
N THR A 104 8.90 1.99 6.60
CA THR A 104 7.92 1.46 7.56
C THR A 104 6.49 1.60 7.04
N LEU A 105 5.54 0.86 7.63
CA LEU A 105 4.12 1.01 7.29
C LEU A 105 3.64 2.44 7.52
N GLN A 106 4.07 3.08 8.61
CA GLN A 106 3.70 4.45 8.95
C GLN A 106 4.23 5.47 7.94
N GLU A 107 5.48 5.31 7.48
CA GLU A 107 6.03 6.16 6.41
C GLU A 107 5.26 6.00 5.09
N LEU A 108 4.87 4.77 4.74
CA LEU A 108 4.04 4.52 3.56
C LEU A 108 2.67 5.20 3.67
N ILE A 109 2.01 5.12 4.84
CA ILE A 109 0.75 5.82 5.10
C ILE A 109 0.94 7.34 4.96
N GLN A 110 2.00 7.88 5.57
CA GLN A 110 2.29 9.32 5.53
C GLN A 110 2.54 9.81 4.10
N LEU A 111 3.41 9.13 3.35
CA LEU A 111 3.68 9.47 1.94
C LEU A 111 2.41 9.39 1.09
N THR A 112 1.62 8.32 1.26
CA THR A 112 0.36 8.13 0.53
C THR A 112 -0.63 9.25 0.84
N SER A 113 -0.81 9.58 2.13
CA SER A 113 -1.71 10.65 2.56
C SER A 113 -1.27 12.01 2.05
N LEU A 114 0.03 12.33 2.08
CA LEU A 114 0.56 13.60 1.60
C LEU A 114 0.40 13.72 0.07
N SER A 115 0.78 12.68 -0.68
CA SER A 115 0.73 12.68 -2.15
C SER A 115 -0.69 12.80 -2.72
N LEU A 116 -1.72 12.36 -1.97
CA LEU A 116 -3.11 12.37 -2.43
C LEU A 116 -3.94 13.54 -1.87
N ARG A 117 -3.39 14.31 -0.92
CA ARG A 117 -4.02 15.55 -0.41
C ARG A 117 -3.60 16.81 -1.18
N GLY A 118 -2.46 16.76 -1.89
CA GLY A 118 -1.94 17.86 -2.71
C GLY A 118 -2.09 17.67 -4.21
#